data_AF-A0A1Z9AHY8-F1
#
_entry.id   AF-A0A1Z9AHY8-F1
#
_cell.length_a   1.000
_cell.length_b   1.000
_cell.length_c   1.000
_cell.angle_alpha   90.00
_cell.angle_beta   90.00
_cell.angle_gamma   90.00
#
_symmetry.space_group_name_H-M   'P 1'
#
loop_
_entity.id
_entity.type
_entity.pdbx_description
1 polymer ?
#
loop_
_entity_poly.entity_id
_entity_poly.type
_entity_poly.pdbx_seq_one_letter_code
_entity_poly.pdbx_strand_id
1 'polypeptide(L)'
;MSELIEQVEQQFDAVPTKEEPTRSLALVQADTARFELQQREAKLLAASKMTPAAFRGNVADVVVAMSIASRLQMEPLMIMQNMHEINGKFGFSAQFLIAAFNKTGRFSTIKYELNDEQTSCVAVTTELASGTEIRGPEITVAMAEAEGWASKRGSKWKTMHTHMLRYRAAAFLIRTTAPEITFGFYTTDELKDVNDAS
;
A
#
# COMPACT_ATOMS: atom_id res chain seq x y z
N MET A 1 9.04 55.18 48.43
CA MET A 1 9.02 54.92 46.97
C MET A 1 10.34 54.29 46.49
N SER A 2 11.03 53.51 47.34
CA SER A 2 12.18 52.68 46.93
C SER A 2 11.98 51.22 47.34
N GLU A 3 11.31 50.94 48.47
CA GLU A 3 10.94 49.56 48.87
C GLU A 3 9.93 48.87 47.93
N LEU A 4 9.14 49.65 47.18
CA LEU A 4 8.17 49.11 46.21
C LEU A 4 8.78 48.83 44.82
N ILE A 5 10.00 49.33 44.56
CA ILE A 5 10.74 49.06 43.32
C ILE A 5 11.59 47.79 43.51
N GLU A 6 12.15 47.62 44.71
CA GLU A 6 12.96 46.45 45.07
C GLU A 6 12.14 45.14 45.15
N GLN A 7 10.85 45.23 45.51
CA GLN A 7 9.93 44.09 45.50
C GLN A 7 9.45 43.68 44.10
N VAL A 8 9.47 44.59 43.12
CA VAL A 8 9.04 44.29 41.74
C VAL A 8 10.19 43.67 40.93
N GLU A 9 11.44 44.03 41.22
CA GLU A 9 12.62 43.43 40.58
C GLU A 9 12.93 42.01 41.09
N GLN A 10 12.57 41.66 42.33
CA GLN A 10 12.73 40.28 42.85
C GLN A 10 11.71 39.28 42.32
N GLN A 11 10.70 39.73 41.56
CA GLN A 11 9.65 38.85 41.03
C GLN A 11 9.89 38.44 39.56
N PHE A 12 11.00 38.86 38.95
CA PHE A 12 11.42 38.45 37.59
C PHE A 12 12.60 37.47 37.55
N ASP A 13 13.13 37.04 38.69
CA ASP A 13 14.15 35.99 38.74
C ASP A 13 13.55 34.62 39.06
N ALA A 14 12.80 34.10 38.09
CA ALA A 14 12.65 32.67 37.86
C ALA A 14 12.07 32.45 36.45
N VAL A 15 12.87 32.69 35.42
CA VAL A 15 12.69 31.89 34.21
C VAL A 15 12.97 30.45 34.65
N PRO A 16 12.04 29.48 34.51
CA PRO A 16 12.36 28.10 34.78
C PRO A 16 13.40 27.64 33.74
N THR A 17 14.67 27.79 34.07
CA THR A 17 15.78 27.22 33.33
C THR A 17 15.87 25.72 33.63
N LYS A 18 15.78 24.92 32.55
CA LYS A 18 16.09 23.49 32.42
C LYS A 18 15.04 22.48 32.93
N GLU A 19 13.98 22.27 32.14
CA GLU A 19 13.25 20.98 32.15
C GLU A 19 13.27 20.20 30.81
N GLU A 20 14.05 20.61 29.81
CA GLU A 20 14.16 19.85 28.54
C GLU A 20 15.54 19.20 28.28
N PRO A 21 15.92 18.17 29.06
CA PRO A 21 16.70 17.07 28.48
C PRO A 21 16.15 15.66 28.83
N THR A 22 15.21 15.55 29.76
CA THR A 22 14.73 14.24 30.24
C THR A 22 13.64 13.66 29.32
N ARG A 23 12.80 14.53 28.73
CA ARG A 23 11.78 14.10 27.75
C ARG A 23 12.40 13.62 26.43
N SER A 24 13.59 14.11 26.07
CA SER A 24 14.27 13.75 24.82
C SER A 24 15.02 12.41 24.91
N LEU A 25 15.71 12.12 26.03
CA LEU A 25 16.42 10.85 26.19
C LEU A 25 15.46 9.66 26.27
N ALA A 26 14.38 9.77 27.05
CA ALA A 26 13.40 8.71 27.20
C ALA A 26 12.70 8.36 25.87
N LEU A 27 12.41 9.38 25.04
CA LEU A 27 11.85 9.19 23.71
C LEU A 27 12.83 8.49 22.77
N VAL A 28 14.10 8.91 22.74
CA VAL A 28 15.15 8.28 21.92
C VAL A 28 15.37 6.82 22.33
N GLN A 29 15.37 6.54 23.63
CA GLN A 29 15.49 5.17 24.15
C GLN A 29 14.29 4.31 23.74
N ALA A 30 13.07 4.86 23.81
CA ALA A 30 11.87 4.16 23.38
C ALA A 30 11.89 3.87 21.87
N ASP A 31 12.29 4.83 21.03
CA ASP A 31 12.38 4.62 19.58
C ASP A 31 13.47 3.62 19.20
N THR A 32 14.60 3.65 19.90
CA THR A 32 15.67 2.64 19.74
C THR A 32 15.15 1.24 20.07
N ALA A 33 14.48 1.08 21.21
CA ALA A 33 13.89 -0.20 21.62
C ALA A 33 12.84 -0.70 20.62
N ARG A 34 11.99 0.19 20.09
CA ARG A 34 11.00 -0.14 19.04
C ARG A 34 11.68 -0.60 17.75
N PHE A 35 12.70 0.11 17.31
CA PHE A 35 13.45 -0.25 16.11
C PHE A 35 14.19 -1.59 16.26
N GLU A 36 14.78 -1.85 17.43
CA GLU A 36 15.40 -3.14 17.73
C GLU A 36 14.39 -4.28 17.75
N LEU A 37 13.22 -4.07 18.35
CA LEU A 37 12.14 -5.05 18.36
C LEU A 37 11.69 -5.38 16.92
N GLN A 38 11.45 -4.36 16.11
CA GLN A 38 11.07 -4.52 14.72
C GLN A 38 12.13 -5.30 13.92
N GLN A 39 13.42 -5.04 14.15
CA GLN A 39 14.49 -5.82 13.52
C GLN A 39 14.50 -7.28 13.97
N ARG A 40 14.19 -7.59 15.24
CA ARG A 40 14.12 -8.97 15.73
C ARG A 40 12.94 -9.72 15.10
N GLU A 41 11.78 -9.09 15.02
CA GLU A 41 10.61 -9.61 14.32
C GLU A 41 10.91 -9.85 12.83
N ALA A 42 11.54 -8.88 12.18
CA ALA A 42 11.93 -9.00 10.78
C ALA A 42 12.93 -10.14 10.54
N LYS A 43 13.89 -10.36 11.45
CA LYS A 43 14.81 -11.51 11.40
C LYS A 43 14.08 -12.84 11.50
N LEU A 44 13.09 -12.94 12.39
CA LEU A 44 12.27 -14.14 12.53
C LEU A 44 11.47 -14.42 11.25
N LEU A 45 10.81 -13.39 10.71
CA LEU A 45 10.06 -13.49 9.46
C LEU A 45 10.99 -13.86 8.29
N ALA A 46 12.15 -13.21 8.16
CA ALA A 46 13.12 -13.49 7.09
C ALA A 46 13.66 -14.93 7.14
N ALA A 47 13.69 -15.57 8.31
CA ALA A 47 14.12 -16.96 8.49
C ALA A 47 13.00 -17.99 8.19
N SER A 48 11.73 -17.57 8.17
CA SER A 48 10.61 -18.46 7.95
C SER A 48 10.52 -18.97 6.51
N LYS A 49 10.19 -20.25 6.35
CA LYS A 49 9.91 -20.85 5.03
C LYS A 49 8.60 -20.33 4.42
N MET A 50 7.66 -19.87 5.25
CA MET A 50 6.40 -19.29 4.78
C MET A 50 6.58 -17.89 4.18
N THR A 51 7.69 -17.23 4.49
CA THR A 51 8.05 -15.94 3.88
C THR A 51 8.48 -16.17 2.43
N PRO A 52 7.96 -15.39 1.46
CA PRO A 52 8.30 -15.55 0.06
C PRO A 52 9.79 -15.36 -0.22
N ALA A 53 10.26 -15.95 -1.33
CA ALA A 53 11.68 -15.97 -1.68
C ALA A 53 12.32 -14.57 -1.76
N ALA A 54 11.58 -13.57 -2.27
CA ALA A 54 12.05 -12.18 -2.38
C ALA A 54 12.39 -11.54 -1.02
N PHE A 55 11.74 -11.97 0.07
CA PHE A 55 11.95 -11.42 1.42
C PHE A 55 12.81 -12.33 2.31
N ARG A 56 13.05 -13.57 1.89
CA ARG A 56 13.75 -14.57 2.71
C ARG A 56 15.23 -14.22 2.81
N GLY A 57 15.74 -14.15 4.04
CA GLY A 57 17.11 -13.70 4.31
C GLY A 57 17.34 -12.21 4.09
N ASN A 58 16.34 -11.43 3.63
CA ASN A 58 16.45 -9.99 3.45
C ASN A 58 15.68 -9.24 4.54
N VAL A 59 16.35 -8.98 5.65
CA VAL A 59 15.75 -8.29 6.81
C VAL A 59 15.30 -6.88 6.45
N ALA A 60 16.02 -6.18 5.57
CA ALA A 60 15.68 -4.80 5.19
C ALA A 60 14.33 -4.74 4.48
N ASP A 61 14.12 -5.59 3.47
CA ASP A 61 12.85 -5.64 2.73
C ASP A 61 11.70 -6.09 3.63
N VAL A 62 11.95 -6.99 4.59
CA VAL A 62 10.94 -7.40 5.58
C VAL A 62 10.54 -6.23 6.49
N VAL A 63 11.49 -5.42 6.97
CA VAL A 63 11.18 -4.23 7.77
C VAL A 63 10.33 -3.23 6.98
N VAL A 64 10.65 -3.03 5.69
CA VAL A 64 9.84 -2.17 4.79
C VAL A 64 8.44 -2.75 4.61
N ALA A 65 8.31 -4.06 4.38
CA ALA A 65 7.02 -4.73 4.28
C ALA A 65 6.20 -4.62 5.58
N MET A 66 6.83 -4.74 6.76
CA MET A 66 6.18 -4.51 8.05
C MET A 66 5.67 -3.06 8.18
N SER A 67 6.43 -2.08 7.69
CA SER A 67 6.00 -0.67 7.67
C SER A 67 4.76 -0.46 6.78
N ILE A 68 4.73 -1.10 5.60
CA ILE A 68 3.56 -1.09 4.71
C ILE A 68 2.36 -1.74 5.42
N ALA A 69 2.58 -2.90 6.05
CA ALA A 69 1.57 -3.66 6.78
C ALA A 69 0.95 -2.82 7.91
N SER A 70 1.77 -2.11 8.68
CA SER A 70 1.31 -1.20 9.74
C SER A 70 0.42 -0.07 9.21
N ARG A 71 0.77 0.55 8.07
CA ARG A 71 -0.03 1.63 7.47
C ARG A 71 -1.36 1.12 6.91
N LEU A 72 -1.36 -0.10 6.38
CA LEU A 72 -2.55 -0.77 5.86
C LEU A 72 -3.38 -1.46 6.94
N GLN A 73 -2.92 -1.46 8.21
CA GLN A 73 -3.51 -2.23 9.31
C GLN A 73 -3.71 -3.71 8.94
N MET A 74 -2.69 -4.30 8.32
CA MET A 74 -2.65 -5.67 7.84
C MET A 74 -1.45 -6.42 8.42
N GLU A 75 -1.53 -7.75 8.43
CA GLU A 75 -0.44 -8.60 8.92
C GLU A 75 0.76 -8.62 7.95
N PRO A 76 2.02 -8.48 8.44
CA PRO A 76 3.20 -8.42 7.59
C PRO A 76 3.36 -9.61 6.64
N LEU A 77 3.06 -10.82 7.14
CA LEU A 77 3.15 -12.03 6.32
C LEU A 77 2.15 -12.01 5.15
N MET A 78 0.95 -11.46 5.37
CA MET A 78 -0.06 -11.32 4.32
C MET A 78 0.38 -10.31 3.24
N ILE A 79 0.98 -9.19 3.64
CA ILE A 79 1.56 -8.22 2.69
C ILE A 79 2.64 -8.90 1.85
N MET A 80 3.61 -9.55 2.50
CA MET A 80 4.72 -10.18 1.79
C MET A 80 4.24 -11.25 0.81
N GLN A 81 3.29 -12.12 1.21
CA GLN A 81 2.76 -13.17 0.33
C GLN A 81 2.05 -12.64 -0.92
N ASN A 82 1.47 -11.45 -0.85
CA ASN A 82 0.76 -10.83 -1.97
C ASN A 82 1.60 -9.81 -2.74
N MET A 83 2.82 -9.54 -2.28
CA MET A 83 3.76 -8.63 -2.93
C MET A 83 4.79 -9.44 -3.72
N HIS A 84 4.89 -9.14 -5.01
CA HIS A 84 5.74 -9.87 -5.95
C HIS A 84 6.76 -8.95 -6.58
N GLU A 85 8.01 -9.42 -6.63
CA GLU A 85 9.11 -8.72 -7.30
C GLU A 85 9.14 -9.12 -8.78
N ILE A 86 9.17 -8.11 -9.66
CA ILE A 86 9.27 -8.23 -11.11
C ILE A 86 10.37 -7.27 -11.57
N ASN A 87 11.55 -7.81 -11.90
CA ASN A 87 12.75 -7.09 -12.32
C ASN A 87 13.11 -5.91 -11.38
N GLY A 88 13.24 -6.19 -10.09
CA GLY A 88 13.64 -5.22 -9.07
C GLY A 88 12.53 -4.26 -8.61
N LYS A 89 11.32 -4.38 -9.15
CA LYS A 89 10.15 -3.60 -8.71
C LYS A 89 9.15 -4.50 -8.01
N PHE A 90 8.65 -4.06 -6.86
CA PHE A 90 7.58 -4.75 -6.16
C PHE A 90 6.21 -4.26 -6.65
N GLY A 91 5.25 -5.19 -6.74
CA GLY A 91 3.85 -4.88 -7.03
C GLY A 91 2.92 -5.85 -6.31
N PHE A 92 1.69 -5.43 -6.06
CA PHE A 92 0.68 -6.27 -5.41
C PHE A 92 -0.02 -7.18 -6.40
N SER A 93 -0.45 -8.36 -5.97
CA SER A 93 -1.38 -9.15 -6.77
C SER A 93 -2.69 -8.35 -6.96
N ALA A 94 -3.29 -8.41 -8.16
CA ALA A 94 -4.56 -7.73 -8.41
C ALA A 94 -5.67 -8.23 -7.46
N GLN A 95 -5.66 -9.53 -7.14
CA GLN A 95 -6.58 -10.16 -6.21
C GLN A 95 -6.48 -9.56 -4.80
N PHE A 96 -5.26 -9.30 -4.32
CA PHE A 96 -5.05 -8.67 -3.03
C PHE A 96 -5.62 -7.25 -2.98
N LEU A 97 -5.37 -6.43 -4.02
CA LEU A 97 -5.93 -5.08 -4.08
C LEU A 97 -7.47 -5.11 -4.10
N ILE A 98 -8.06 -6.03 -4.87
CA ILE A 98 -9.53 -6.22 -4.90
C ILE A 98 -10.04 -6.62 -3.51
N ALA A 99 -9.37 -7.56 -2.84
CA ALA A 99 -9.77 -8.00 -1.50
C ALA A 99 -9.64 -6.88 -0.47
N ALA A 100 -8.54 -6.11 -0.51
CA ALA A 100 -8.31 -4.98 0.36
C ALA A 100 -9.36 -3.88 0.15
N PHE A 101 -9.69 -3.56 -1.12
CA PHE A 101 -10.77 -2.64 -1.48
C PHE A 101 -12.12 -3.08 -0.91
N ASN A 102 -12.49 -4.35 -1.13
CA ASN A 102 -13.74 -4.90 -0.65
C ASN A 102 -13.83 -4.95 0.90
N LYS A 103 -12.69 -4.97 1.60
CA LYS A 103 -12.62 -4.99 3.07
C LYS A 103 -12.71 -3.59 3.69
N THR A 104 -12.51 -2.51 2.94
CA THR A 104 -12.45 -1.14 3.49
C THR A 104 -13.72 -0.72 4.25
N GLY A 105 -14.88 -1.28 3.89
CA GLY A 105 -16.17 -0.88 4.45
C GLY A 105 -16.63 0.52 4.03
N ARG A 106 -15.84 1.26 3.25
CA ARG A 106 -16.22 2.55 2.64
C ARG A 106 -17.05 2.34 1.36
N PHE A 107 -16.74 1.27 0.63
CA PHE A 107 -17.35 0.95 -0.65
C PHE A 107 -18.02 -0.44 -0.61
N SER A 108 -19.02 -0.64 -1.47
CA SER A 108 -19.52 -1.98 -1.76
C SER A 108 -18.47 -2.82 -2.48
N THR A 109 -18.65 -4.14 -2.49
CA THR A 109 -17.75 -5.01 -3.26
C THR A 109 -17.73 -4.62 -4.73
N ILE A 110 -16.57 -4.66 -5.38
CA ILE A 110 -16.43 -4.42 -6.81
C ILE A 110 -17.30 -5.42 -7.59
N LYS A 111 -18.08 -4.92 -8.54
CA LYS A 111 -18.80 -5.70 -9.56
C LYS A 111 -18.21 -5.40 -10.94
N TYR A 112 -18.51 -6.28 -11.88
CA TYR A 112 -17.96 -6.22 -13.23
C TYR A 112 -19.09 -6.23 -14.25
N GLU A 113 -19.08 -5.25 -15.14
CA GLU A 113 -19.99 -5.14 -16.28
C GLU A 113 -19.19 -5.46 -17.54
N LEU A 114 -19.44 -6.64 -18.11
CA LEU A 114 -18.90 -7.03 -19.41
C LEU A 114 -19.93 -6.67 -20.48
N ASN A 115 -19.47 -6.26 -21.67
CA ASN A 115 -20.35 -6.21 -22.84
C ASN A 115 -20.73 -7.63 -23.32
N ASP A 116 -21.72 -7.70 -24.21
CA ASP A 116 -22.25 -8.97 -24.74
C ASP A 116 -21.18 -9.81 -25.42
N GLU A 117 -20.25 -9.17 -26.12
CA GLU A 117 -19.12 -9.83 -26.80
C GLU A 117 -17.96 -10.18 -25.86
N GLN A 118 -18.00 -9.78 -24.59
CA GLN A 118 -16.94 -9.96 -23.59
C GLN A 118 -15.57 -9.42 -24.04
N THR A 119 -15.60 -8.33 -24.80
CA THR A 119 -14.45 -7.60 -25.33
C THR A 119 -14.16 -6.31 -24.56
N SER A 120 -15.05 -5.87 -23.67
CA SER A 120 -14.83 -4.77 -22.73
C SER A 120 -15.35 -5.09 -21.34
N CYS A 121 -14.79 -4.41 -20.33
CA CYS A 121 -15.20 -4.53 -18.94
C CYS A 121 -15.10 -3.18 -18.22
N VAL A 122 -16.11 -2.86 -17.43
CA VAL A 122 -16.10 -1.77 -16.45
C VAL A 122 -16.20 -2.37 -15.05
N ALA A 123 -15.37 -1.88 -14.13
CA ALA A 123 -15.50 -2.18 -12.72
C ALA A 123 -16.35 -1.10 -12.05
N VAL A 124 -17.35 -1.51 -11.28
CA VAL A 124 -18.30 -0.61 -10.59
C VAL A 124 -18.35 -0.91 -9.10
N THR A 125 -18.59 0.13 -8.32
CA THR A 125 -18.75 0.06 -6.86
C THR A 125 -19.65 1.21 -6.38
N THR A 126 -20.16 1.13 -5.17
CA THR A 126 -20.98 2.18 -4.56
C THR A 126 -20.30 2.68 -3.29
N GLU A 127 -20.12 3.99 -3.14
CA GLU A 127 -19.70 4.57 -1.87
C GLU A 127 -20.87 4.50 -0.88
N LEU A 128 -20.69 3.77 0.22
CA LEU A 128 -21.80 3.42 1.12
C LEU A 128 -22.36 4.63 1.86
N ALA A 129 -21.53 5.64 2.14
CA ALA A 129 -21.94 6.84 2.86
C ALA A 129 -22.86 7.75 2.03
N SER A 130 -22.58 7.88 0.72
CA SER A 130 -23.33 8.76 -0.18
C SER A 130 -24.38 8.02 -1.02
N GLY A 131 -24.25 6.70 -1.15
CA GLY A 131 -25.03 5.89 -2.09
C GLY A 131 -24.64 6.12 -3.55
N THR A 132 -23.56 6.86 -3.80
CA THR A 132 -23.12 7.20 -5.16
C THR A 132 -22.45 6.01 -5.81
N GLU A 133 -22.93 5.63 -7.00
CA GLU A 133 -22.24 4.67 -7.85
C GLU A 133 -21.01 5.30 -8.49
N ILE A 134 -19.90 4.59 -8.43
CA ILE A 134 -18.61 4.96 -8.99
C ILE A 134 -18.27 3.92 -10.05
N ARG A 135 -18.05 4.39 -11.27
CA ARG A 135 -17.67 3.57 -12.42
C ARG A 135 -16.23 3.86 -12.78
N GLY A 136 -15.43 2.80 -12.88
CA GLY A 136 -14.03 2.89 -13.29
C GLY A 136 -13.88 3.09 -14.80
N PRO A 137 -12.64 3.24 -15.28
CA PRO A 137 -12.36 3.27 -16.71
C PRO A 137 -12.79 1.95 -17.38
N GLU A 138 -13.35 2.05 -18.59
CA GLU A 138 -13.59 0.88 -19.43
C GLU A 138 -12.26 0.33 -19.97
N ILE A 139 -12.04 -0.97 -19.78
CA ILE A 139 -10.91 -1.68 -20.33
C ILE A 139 -11.40 -2.53 -21.49
N THR A 140 -10.72 -2.46 -22.64
CA THR A 140 -11.10 -3.20 -23.85
C THR A 140 -9.99 -4.14 -24.32
N VAL A 141 -10.36 -5.19 -25.04
CA VAL A 141 -9.39 -6.06 -25.72
C VAL A 141 -8.58 -5.27 -26.75
N ALA A 142 -9.20 -4.32 -27.46
CA ALA A 142 -8.51 -3.44 -28.41
C ALA A 142 -7.41 -2.60 -27.72
N MET A 143 -7.68 -2.08 -26.52
CA MET A 143 -6.66 -1.40 -25.70
C MET A 143 -5.53 -2.36 -25.32
N ALA A 144 -5.87 -3.57 -24.87
CA ALA A 144 -4.87 -4.57 -24.49
C ALA A 144 -3.99 -5.04 -25.67
N GLU A 145 -4.53 -5.05 -26.89
CA GLU A 145 -3.79 -5.32 -28.11
C GLU A 145 -2.87 -4.15 -28.49
N ALA A 146 -3.37 -2.93 -28.44
CA ALA A 146 -2.61 -1.71 -28.72
C ALA A 146 -1.44 -1.52 -27.74
N GLU A 147 -1.68 -1.81 -26.46
CA GLU A 147 -0.67 -1.77 -25.39
C GLU A 147 0.21 -3.04 -25.35
N GLY A 148 -0.06 -4.03 -26.19
CA GLY A 148 0.73 -5.26 -26.29
C GLY A 148 0.63 -6.23 -25.10
N TRP A 149 -0.32 -6.04 -24.17
CA TRP A 149 -0.51 -6.90 -22.99
C TRP A 149 -0.73 -8.37 -23.38
N ALA A 150 -1.55 -8.61 -24.41
CA ALA A 150 -1.87 -9.95 -24.89
C ALA A 150 -0.73 -10.60 -25.69
N SER A 151 0.14 -9.80 -26.31
CA SER A 151 1.12 -10.29 -27.29
C SER A 151 2.46 -10.73 -26.68
N LYS A 152 2.69 -10.44 -25.39
CA LYS A 152 3.89 -10.84 -24.65
C LYS A 152 4.07 -12.35 -24.56
N ARG A 153 5.33 -12.81 -24.60
CA ARG A 153 5.68 -14.23 -24.52
C ARG A 153 5.24 -14.79 -23.16
N GLY A 154 4.42 -15.84 -23.17
CA GLY A 154 3.87 -16.43 -21.93
C GLY A 154 2.64 -15.70 -21.38
N SER A 155 2.12 -14.69 -22.10
CA SER A 155 0.87 -14.02 -21.75
C SER A 155 -0.30 -14.99 -21.80
N LYS A 156 -0.94 -15.21 -20.64
CA LYS A 156 -2.20 -15.97 -20.53
C LYS A 156 -3.40 -15.13 -20.95
N TRP A 157 -3.21 -13.84 -21.18
CA TRP A 157 -4.31 -12.92 -21.50
C TRP A 157 -4.99 -13.25 -22.84
N LYS A 158 -4.28 -13.88 -23.80
CA LYS A 158 -4.86 -14.38 -25.05
C LYS A 158 -5.96 -15.42 -24.83
N THR A 159 -5.76 -16.33 -23.88
CA THR A 159 -6.72 -17.42 -23.59
C THR A 159 -7.66 -17.10 -22.43
N MET A 160 -7.34 -16.09 -21.62
CA MET A 160 -8.09 -15.69 -20.43
C MET A 160 -8.39 -14.17 -20.44
N HIS A 161 -8.85 -13.64 -21.58
CA HIS A 161 -9.08 -12.20 -21.74
C HIS A 161 -10.11 -11.65 -20.77
N THR A 162 -11.17 -12.39 -20.42
CA THR A 162 -12.17 -11.92 -19.45
C THR A 162 -11.60 -11.71 -18.05
N HIS A 163 -10.68 -12.58 -17.61
CA HIS A 163 -9.97 -12.40 -16.34
C HIS A 163 -9.07 -11.16 -16.37
N MET A 164 -8.44 -10.91 -17.53
CA MET A 164 -7.67 -9.68 -17.78
C MET A 164 -8.48 -8.43 -17.60
N LEU A 165 -9.58 -8.35 -18.34
CA LEU A 165 -10.42 -7.17 -18.34
C LEU A 165 -10.93 -6.88 -16.92
N ARG A 166 -11.34 -7.91 -16.16
CA ARG A 166 -11.77 -7.76 -14.76
C ARG A 166 -10.67 -7.26 -13.84
N TYR A 167 -9.48 -7.87 -13.86
CA TYR A 167 -8.39 -7.45 -12.98
C TYR A 167 -7.88 -6.06 -13.33
N ARG A 168 -7.81 -5.72 -14.61
CA ARG A 168 -7.44 -4.39 -15.08
C ARG A 168 -8.45 -3.34 -14.68
N ALA A 169 -9.73 -3.59 -14.95
CA ALA A 169 -10.80 -2.66 -14.62
C ALA A 169 -10.85 -2.40 -13.11
N ALA A 170 -10.71 -3.44 -12.28
CA ALA A 170 -10.63 -3.27 -10.83
C ALA A 170 -9.38 -2.51 -10.39
N ALA A 171 -8.19 -2.85 -10.90
CA ALA A 171 -6.96 -2.16 -10.52
C ALA A 171 -7.03 -0.66 -10.86
N PHE A 172 -7.61 -0.31 -12.01
CA PHE A 172 -7.76 1.07 -12.46
C PHE A 172 -8.80 1.82 -11.61
N LEU A 173 -9.95 1.20 -11.34
CA LEU A 173 -10.95 1.74 -10.41
C LEU A 173 -10.35 2.01 -9.03
N ILE A 174 -9.64 1.04 -8.45
CA ILE A 174 -9.03 1.17 -7.11
C ILE A 174 -8.04 2.33 -7.12
N ARG A 175 -7.22 2.46 -8.16
CA ARG A 175 -6.22 3.53 -8.26
C ARG A 175 -6.84 4.92 -8.34
N THR A 176 -7.96 5.08 -9.03
CA THR A 176 -8.62 6.39 -9.15
C THR A 176 -9.53 6.70 -7.97
N THR A 177 -10.05 5.68 -7.27
CA THR A 177 -11.11 5.83 -6.25
C THR A 177 -10.59 5.73 -4.82
N ALA A 178 -9.63 4.83 -4.59
CA ALA A 178 -9.03 4.56 -3.28
C ALA A 178 -7.51 4.29 -3.43
N PRO A 179 -6.72 5.26 -3.94
CA PRO A 179 -5.28 5.11 -4.16
C PRO A 179 -4.50 4.77 -2.87
N GLU A 180 -5.03 5.12 -1.71
CA GLU A 180 -4.48 4.75 -0.41
C GLU A 180 -4.35 3.24 -0.20
N ILE A 181 -5.13 2.42 -0.93
CA ILE A 181 -5.05 0.95 -0.85
C ILE A 181 -3.86 0.43 -1.64
N THR A 182 -3.54 1.07 -2.77
CA THR A 182 -2.47 0.62 -3.65
C THR A 182 -1.10 1.03 -3.11
N PHE A 183 -1.02 2.05 -2.24
CA PHE A 183 0.24 2.61 -1.73
C PHE A 183 1.20 3.04 -2.85
N GLY A 184 0.65 3.43 -4.01
CA GLY A 184 1.44 3.79 -5.19
C GLY A 184 2.06 2.60 -5.94
N PHE A 185 1.80 1.37 -5.49
CA PHE A 185 2.23 0.16 -6.20
C PHE A 185 1.28 -0.17 -7.36
N TYR A 186 1.87 -0.60 -8.46
CA TYR A 186 1.14 -1.24 -9.55
C TYR A 186 0.78 -2.68 -9.19
N THR A 187 -0.16 -3.25 -9.94
CA THR A 187 -0.35 -4.70 -9.88
C THR A 187 0.85 -5.43 -10.47
N THR A 188 1.09 -6.66 -10.03
CA THR A 188 2.14 -7.53 -10.58
C THR A 188 2.01 -7.66 -12.10
N ASP A 189 0.79 -7.70 -12.62
CA ASP A 189 0.57 -7.82 -14.06
C ASP A 189 0.89 -6.52 -14.80
N GLU A 190 0.62 -5.34 -14.23
CA GLU A 190 1.06 -4.05 -14.76
C GLU A 190 2.59 -3.93 -14.82
N LEU A 191 3.29 -4.43 -13.81
CA LEU A 191 4.76 -4.42 -13.81
C LEU A 191 5.34 -5.32 -14.92
N LYS A 192 4.71 -6.47 -15.17
CA LYS A 192 5.08 -7.34 -16.30
C LYS A 192 4.84 -6.63 -17.63
N ASP A 193 3.85 -5.75 -17.73
CA ASP A 193 3.56 -5.04 -18.96
C ASP A 193 4.61 -3.97 -19.29
N VAL A 194 5.08 -3.23 -18.29
CA VAL A 194 6.06 -2.15 -18.49
C VAL A 194 7.46 -2.67 -18.85
N ASN A 195 7.89 -3.78 -18.26
CA ASN A 195 9.30 -4.19 -18.33
C ASN A 195 9.74 -4.94 -19.60
N ASP A 196 8.82 -5.38 -20.48
CA ASP A 196 9.22 -5.91 -21.80
C ASP A 196 9.18 -4.85 -22.92
N ALA A 197 8.88 -3.58 -22.58
CA ALA A 197 8.83 -2.47 -23.53
C ALA A 197 10.16 -1.70 -23.64
N SER A 198 11.23 -2.20 -23.00
CA SER A 198 12.57 -1.59 -22.95
C SER A 198 13.66 -2.57 -23.35
#